data_AF-A0A853DFK0-F1
#
_entry.id   AF-A0A853DFK0-F1
#
_cell.length_a   1.000
_cell.length_b   1.000
_cell.length_c   1.000
_cell.angle_alpha   90.00
_cell.angle_beta   90.00
_cell.angle_gamma   90.00
#
_symmetry.space_group_name_H-M   'P 1'
#
loop_
_entity.id
_entity.type
_entity.pdbx_description
1 polymer ?
#
loop_
_entity_poly.entity_id
_entity_poly.type
_entity_poly.pdbx_seq_one_letter_code
_entity_poly.pdbx_strand_id
1 'polypeptide(L)'
;MKKNRFIYIMSFAFLITSCNEQSFQLDDILQQCYDSKYQQEGYDIKAIIDNYEKLLINDGVLIDGNGKSYLEVYNKVISDKGFRIITEPFQEYDPWHKIDKKIAVTVFECERQMIELAKKEDSRWINLFNKFEAAEIKENPEMMYQEMQENLSKKDLKSYYFKLKMFNIFDMVNAKWENL
;
A
#
# COMPACT_ATOMS: atom_id res chain seq x y z
N MET A 1 -63.44 20.01 2.07
CA MET A 1 -62.31 19.59 2.93
C MET A 1 -62.05 18.10 2.68
N LYS A 2 -61.01 17.75 1.91
CA LYS A 2 -60.36 16.42 1.75
C LYS A 2 -59.49 16.50 0.49
N LYS A 3 -58.30 17.07 0.64
CA LYS A 3 -57.27 17.15 -0.40
C LYS A 3 -56.06 16.37 0.13
N ASN A 4 -55.52 15.50 -0.71
CA ASN A 4 -54.18 14.91 -0.64
C ASN A 4 -53.87 13.97 0.54
N ARG A 5 -54.16 12.67 0.36
CA ARG A 5 -53.54 11.59 1.14
C ARG A 5 -53.18 10.36 0.29
N PHE A 6 -52.77 10.56 -0.97
CA PHE A 6 -52.42 9.44 -1.87
C PHE A 6 -51.13 9.64 -2.69
N ILE A 7 -50.24 10.55 -2.27
CA ILE A 7 -48.99 10.85 -3.01
C ILE A 7 -47.72 10.41 -2.25
N TYR A 8 -47.81 9.95 -1.00
CA TYR A 8 -46.63 9.67 -0.19
C TYR A 8 -46.14 8.21 -0.18
N ILE A 9 -46.79 7.30 -0.91
CA ILE A 9 -46.42 5.87 -0.87
C ILE A 9 -45.48 5.48 -2.04
N MET A 10 -45.39 6.30 -3.09
CA MET A 10 -44.57 5.97 -4.28
C MET A 10 -43.14 6.53 -4.25
N SER A 11 -42.74 7.25 -3.21
CA SER A 11 -41.40 7.86 -3.11
C SER A 11 -40.40 7.03 -2.30
N PHE A 12 -40.81 5.89 -1.72
CA PHE A 12 -39.96 5.09 -0.83
C PHE A 12 -39.40 3.81 -1.47
N ALA A 13 -39.72 3.53 -2.74
CA ALA A 13 -39.24 2.34 -3.46
C ALA A 13 -37.98 2.58 -4.32
N PHE A 14 -37.44 3.80 -4.35
CA PHE A 14 -36.25 4.16 -5.16
C PHE A 14 -34.96 4.33 -4.37
N LEU A 15 -34.93 3.99 -3.08
CA LEU A 15 -33.67 3.66 -2.40
C LEU A 15 -33.29 2.23 -2.79
N ILE A 16 -33.07 2.05 -4.09
CA ILE A 16 -32.29 0.98 -4.65
C ILE A 16 -30.97 1.06 -3.90
N THR A 17 -30.76 0.12 -2.98
CA THR A 17 -29.45 -0.26 -2.52
C THR A 17 -28.69 -0.75 -3.75
N SER A 18 -28.18 0.18 -4.56
CA SER A 18 -26.98 -0.07 -5.32
C SER A 18 -25.88 -0.25 -4.28
N CYS A 19 -25.84 -1.45 -3.69
CA CYS A 19 -24.58 -2.08 -3.37
C CYS A 19 -23.85 -2.17 -4.70
N ASN A 20 -23.20 -1.07 -5.10
CA ASN A 20 -22.01 -1.20 -5.90
C ASN A 20 -21.11 -2.04 -5.01
N GLU A 21 -20.92 -3.30 -5.39
CA GLU A 21 -19.82 -4.12 -4.92
C GLU A 21 -18.58 -3.24 -5.10
N GLN A 22 -18.14 -2.62 -4.00
CA GLN A 22 -17.04 -1.68 -4.05
C GLN A 22 -15.82 -2.55 -4.33
N SER A 23 -15.37 -2.52 -5.58
CA SER A 23 -14.19 -3.26 -5.99
C SER A 23 -13.04 -2.91 -5.05
N PHE A 24 -12.37 -3.90 -4.49
CA PHE A 24 -11.21 -3.73 -3.62
C PHE A 24 -10.23 -2.65 -4.10
N GLN A 25 -9.77 -1.82 -3.15
CA GLN A 25 -8.73 -0.82 -3.36
C GLN A 25 -7.56 -1.09 -2.43
N LEU A 26 -6.32 -0.87 -2.89
CA LEU A 26 -5.12 -1.12 -2.06
C LEU A 26 -5.14 -0.40 -0.71
N ASP A 27 -5.67 0.83 -0.65
CA ASP A 27 -5.77 1.59 0.59
C ASP A 27 -6.80 1.01 1.58
N ASP A 28 -7.66 0.08 1.17
CA ASP A 28 -8.53 -0.66 2.08
C ASP A 28 -7.69 -1.51 3.04
N ILE A 29 -6.53 -2.03 2.60
CA ILE A 29 -5.60 -2.74 3.49
C ILE A 29 -5.08 -1.79 4.58
N LEU A 30 -4.61 -0.61 4.18
CA LEU A 30 -4.06 0.37 5.11
C LEU A 30 -5.12 0.82 6.13
N GLN A 31 -6.31 1.14 5.65
CA GLN A 31 -7.43 1.56 6.50
C GLN A 31 -7.88 0.46 7.47
N GLN A 32 -8.05 -0.77 6.99
CA GLN A 32 -8.61 -1.85 7.81
C GLN A 32 -7.59 -2.46 8.77
N CYS A 33 -6.32 -2.55 8.36
CA CYS A 33 -5.30 -3.26 9.10
C CYS A 33 -4.35 -2.36 9.90
N TYR A 34 -4.03 -1.17 9.40
CA TYR A 34 -3.01 -0.30 9.99
C TYR A 34 -3.63 0.85 10.77
N ASP A 35 -4.46 1.69 10.14
CA ASP A 35 -4.91 2.98 10.69
C ASP A 35 -5.39 2.86 12.14
N SER A 36 -6.40 2.03 12.39
CA SER A 36 -6.99 1.92 13.73
C SER A 36 -6.04 1.32 14.78
N LYS A 37 -5.16 0.40 14.36
CA LYS A 37 -4.23 -0.29 15.27
C LYS A 37 -3.06 0.60 15.65
N TYR A 38 -2.51 1.31 14.68
CA TYR A 38 -1.41 2.23 14.91
C TYR A 38 -1.87 3.49 15.65
N GLN A 39 -3.08 4.00 15.37
CA GLN A 39 -3.64 5.12 16.11
C GLN A 39 -3.82 4.81 17.60
N GLN A 40 -4.19 3.58 17.97
CA GLN A 40 -4.28 3.16 19.38
C GLN A 40 -2.92 3.22 20.10
N GLU A 41 -1.83 3.05 19.35
CA GLU A 41 -0.45 3.15 19.83
C GLU A 41 0.14 4.56 19.64
N GLY A 42 -0.67 5.55 19.24
CA GLY A 42 -0.24 6.94 19.07
C GLY A 42 0.46 7.24 17.74
N TYR A 43 0.39 6.33 16.76
CA TYR A 43 0.99 6.50 15.44
C TYR A 43 -0.07 6.81 14.37
N ASP A 44 0.20 7.82 13.54
CA ASP A 44 -0.56 8.10 12.33
C ASP A 44 0.24 7.64 11.11
N ILE A 45 -0.11 6.47 10.57
CA ILE A 45 0.64 5.85 9.47
C ILE A 45 0.63 6.69 8.19
N LYS A 46 -0.46 7.39 7.89
CA LYS A 46 -0.56 8.24 6.70
C LYS A 46 0.35 9.45 6.84
N ALA A 47 0.33 10.09 8.00
CA ALA A 47 1.25 11.19 8.29
C ALA A 47 2.72 10.75 8.23
N ILE A 48 3.03 9.55 8.72
CA ILE A 48 4.38 8.97 8.64
C ILE A 48 4.79 8.76 7.17
N ILE A 49 3.93 8.16 6.36
CA ILE A 49 4.17 7.95 4.93
C ILE A 49 4.37 9.28 4.20
N ASP A 50 3.52 10.28 4.45
CA ASP A 50 3.61 11.59 3.81
C ASP A 50 4.88 12.36 4.23
N ASN A 51 5.30 12.23 5.49
CA ASN A 51 6.53 12.87 5.96
C ASN A 51 7.77 12.21 5.37
N TYR A 52 7.80 10.89 5.28
CA TYR A 52 8.91 10.18 4.67
C TYR A 52 8.98 10.40 3.15
N GLU A 53 7.84 10.46 2.44
CA GLU A 53 7.81 10.86 1.03
C GLU A 53 8.46 12.24 0.82
N LYS A 54 8.12 13.22 1.66
CA LYS A 54 8.74 14.55 1.60
C LYS A 54 10.24 14.50 1.85
N LEU A 55 10.70 13.69 2.80
CA LEU A 55 12.12 13.50 3.06
C LEU A 55 12.84 12.97 1.81
N LEU A 56 12.33 11.90 1.20
CA LEU A 56 12.90 11.32 -0.02
C LEU A 56 12.91 12.29 -1.20
N ILE A 57 11.90 13.15 -1.32
CA ILE A 57 11.87 14.20 -2.35
C ILE A 57 12.93 15.27 -2.06
N ASN A 58 13.02 15.73 -0.80
CA ASN A 58 13.99 16.75 -0.39
C ASN A 58 15.44 16.28 -0.58
N ASP A 59 15.70 15.00 -0.32
CA ASP A 59 17.02 14.38 -0.49
C ASP A 59 17.31 13.99 -1.95
N GLY A 60 16.35 14.22 -2.86
CA GLY A 60 16.51 13.94 -4.30
C GLY A 60 16.46 12.46 -4.67
N VAL A 61 16.00 11.60 -3.76
CA VAL A 61 15.77 10.18 -4.03
C VAL A 61 14.56 10.04 -4.95
N LEU A 62 13.45 10.70 -4.61
CA LEU A 62 12.27 10.82 -5.46
C LEU A 62 12.26 12.18 -6.17
N ILE A 63 11.80 12.20 -7.43
CA ILE A 63 11.63 13.46 -8.16
C ILE A 63 10.39 14.22 -7.63
N ASP A 64 9.33 13.47 -7.32
CA ASP A 64 8.07 13.99 -6.78
C ASP A 64 7.28 12.86 -6.09
N GLY A 65 6.07 13.18 -5.58
CA GLY A 65 5.16 12.22 -4.97
C GLY A 65 4.30 11.41 -5.96
N ASN A 66 4.61 11.42 -7.25
CA ASN A 66 3.90 10.57 -8.22
C ASN A 66 4.47 9.15 -8.17
N GLY A 67 3.60 8.15 -8.25
CA GLY A 67 4.01 6.75 -8.19
C GLY A 67 5.01 6.30 -9.27
N LYS A 68 5.17 7.05 -10.37
CA LYS A 68 6.26 6.81 -11.32
C LYS A 68 7.65 7.04 -10.72
N SER A 69 7.81 8.07 -9.89
CA SER A 69 9.08 8.37 -9.20
C SER A 69 9.53 7.18 -8.35
N TYR A 70 8.59 6.48 -7.71
CA TYR A 70 8.85 5.27 -6.95
C TYR A 70 9.33 4.11 -7.81
N LEU A 71 8.65 3.87 -8.94
CA LEU A 71 9.04 2.83 -9.89
C LEU A 71 10.40 3.11 -10.53
N GLU A 72 10.74 4.38 -10.76
CA GLU A 72 12.06 4.76 -11.27
C GLU A 72 13.18 4.48 -10.26
N VAL A 73 12.96 4.78 -8.97
CA VAL A 73 13.91 4.41 -7.91
C VAL A 73 14.03 2.89 -7.83
N TYR A 74 12.92 2.16 -7.86
CA TYR A 74 12.95 0.71 -7.88
C TYR A 74 13.72 0.16 -9.08
N ASN A 75 13.53 0.74 -10.26
CA ASN A 75 14.28 0.37 -11.45
C ASN A 75 15.79 0.62 -11.29
N LYS A 76 16.19 1.71 -10.64
CA LYS A 76 17.61 1.96 -10.33
C LYS A 76 18.16 0.90 -9.37
N VAL A 77 17.41 0.57 -8.32
CA VAL A 77 17.77 -0.47 -7.34
C VAL A 77 18.05 -1.83 -8.00
N ILE A 78 17.25 -2.21 -9.00
CA ILE A 78 17.43 -3.50 -9.69
C ILE A 78 18.52 -3.48 -10.76
N SER A 79 18.71 -2.35 -11.45
CA SER A 79 19.58 -2.26 -12.62
C SER A 79 21.01 -1.82 -12.29
N ASP A 80 21.21 -1.06 -11.22
CA ASP A 80 22.51 -0.58 -10.76
C ASP A 80 22.87 -1.20 -9.40
N LYS A 81 23.79 -2.16 -9.44
CA LYS A 81 24.30 -2.85 -8.24
C LYS A 81 25.00 -1.92 -7.25
N GLY A 82 25.46 -0.74 -7.69
CA GLY A 82 26.10 0.27 -6.87
C GLY A 82 25.15 1.35 -6.36
N PHE A 83 23.88 1.33 -6.77
CA PHE A 83 22.90 2.31 -6.35
C PHE A 83 22.65 2.24 -4.85
N ARG A 84 22.66 3.40 -4.20
CA ARG A 84 22.42 3.56 -2.76
C ARG A 84 21.40 4.66 -2.54
N ILE A 85 20.55 4.45 -1.55
CA ILE A 85 19.62 5.48 -1.09
C ILE A 85 20.28 6.15 0.11
N ILE A 86 20.76 7.38 -0.09
CA ILE A 86 21.48 8.16 0.93
C ILE A 86 20.46 9.06 1.67
N THR A 87 19.55 8.42 2.39
CA THR A 87 18.51 9.02 3.25
C THR A 87 18.37 8.14 4.50
N GLU A 88 17.87 8.71 5.59
CA GLU A 88 17.52 7.93 6.79
C GLU A 88 16.54 6.79 6.42
N PRO A 89 16.75 5.54 6.88
CA PRO A 89 15.91 4.43 6.47
C PRO A 89 14.50 4.53 7.08
N PHE A 90 13.50 4.02 6.36
CA PHE A 90 12.10 4.08 6.75
C PHE A 90 11.82 3.35 8.07
N GLN A 91 12.61 2.31 8.40
CA GLN A 91 12.54 1.60 9.68
C GLN A 91 12.64 2.51 10.91
N GLU A 92 13.33 3.67 10.80
CA GLU A 92 13.41 4.66 11.87
C GLU A 92 12.07 5.36 12.12
N TYR A 93 11.17 5.33 11.14
CA TYR A 93 9.85 5.93 11.17
C TYR A 93 8.73 4.89 11.35
N ASP A 94 8.89 3.69 10.81
CA ASP A 94 7.88 2.64 10.75
C ASP A 94 7.43 2.15 12.16
N PRO A 95 6.14 2.29 12.51
CA PRO A 95 5.59 1.76 13.76
C PRO A 95 5.78 0.26 13.94
N TRP A 96 5.92 -0.52 12.87
CA TRP A 96 6.13 -1.97 12.93
C TRP A 96 7.28 -2.37 13.87
N HIS A 97 8.35 -1.56 13.93
CA HIS A 97 9.53 -1.81 14.77
C HIS A 97 9.39 -1.30 16.20
N LYS A 98 8.30 -0.60 16.53
CA LYS A 98 8.11 0.13 17.80
C LYS A 98 6.91 -0.34 18.61
N ILE A 99 5.94 -0.98 17.96
CA ILE A 99 4.71 -1.48 18.58
C ILE A 99 4.93 -2.83 19.29
N ASP A 100 4.00 -3.18 20.18
CA ASP A 100 3.97 -4.50 20.81
C ASP A 100 3.82 -5.62 19.77
N LYS A 101 4.50 -6.74 20.01
CA LYS A 101 4.51 -7.90 19.12
C LYS A 101 3.11 -8.45 18.84
N LYS A 102 2.19 -8.40 19.79
CA LYS A 102 0.80 -8.86 19.61
C LYS A 102 0.06 -7.98 18.60
N ILE A 103 0.32 -6.68 18.63
CA ILE A 103 -0.25 -5.73 17.67
C ILE A 103 0.33 -5.98 16.29
N ALA A 104 1.66 -6.16 16.19
CA ALA A 104 2.31 -6.52 14.94
C ALA A 104 1.72 -7.80 14.32
N VAL A 105 1.53 -8.87 15.12
CA VAL A 105 0.87 -10.11 14.65
C VAL A 105 -0.55 -9.83 14.16
N THR A 106 -1.32 -9.01 14.88
CA THR A 106 -2.70 -8.66 14.49
C THR A 106 -2.74 -7.91 13.15
N VAL A 107 -1.83 -6.95 12.95
CA VAL A 107 -1.72 -6.20 11.69
C VAL A 107 -1.35 -7.14 10.55
N PHE A 108 -0.37 -8.02 10.75
CA PHE A 108 0.06 -9.01 9.77
C PHE A 108 -1.06 -9.97 9.38
N GLU A 109 -1.80 -10.51 10.35
CA GLU A 109 -2.91 -11.42 10.07
C GLU A 109 -4.04 -10.73 9.31
N CYS A 110 -4.35 -9.48 9.65
CA CYS A 110 -5.33 -8.68 8.91
C CYS A 110 -4.88 -8.44 7.47
N GLU A 111 -3.63 -8.00 7.28
CA GLU A 111 -3.08 -7.73 5.95
C GLU A 111 -3.16 -8.98 5.07
N ARG A 112 -2.75 -10.14 5.61
CA ARG A 112 -2.85 -11.42 4.89
C ARG A 112 -4.29 -11.75 4.50
N GLN A 113 -5.26 -11.54 5.39
CA GLN A 113 -6.67 -11.77 5.08
C GLN A 113 -7.17 -10.84 3.97
N MET A 114 -6.80 -9.56 4.03
CA MET A 114 -7.18 -8.58 3.01
C MET A 114 -6.57 -8.88 1.64
N ILE A 115 -5.31 -9.35 1.61
CA ILE A 115 -4.66 -9.81 0.38
C ILE A 115 -5.43 -11.00 -0.23
N GLU A 116 -5.82 -11.99 0.59
CA GLU A 116 -6.58 -13.14 0.10
C GLU A 116 -7.99 -12.76 -0.38
N LEU A 117 -8.60 -11.72 0.18
CA LEU A 117 -9.85 -11.15 -0.34
C LEU A 117 -9.61 -10.46 -1.68
N ALA A 118 -8.58 -9.62 -1.79
CA ALA A 118 -8.20 -8.96 -3.04
C ALA A 118 -8.00 -9.97 -4.18
N LYS A 119 -7.25 -11.05 -3.92
CA LYS A 119 -7.01 -12.15 -4.86
C LYS A 119 -8.29 -12.81 -5.36
N LYS A 120 -9.34 -12.88 -4.53
CA LYS A 120 -10.64 -13.46 -4.91
C LYS A 120 -11.49 -12.50 -5.74
N GLU A 121 -11.39 -11.21 -5.48
CA GLU A 121 -12.16 -10.18 -6.19
C GLU A 121 -11.57 -9.86 -7.57
N ASP A 122 -10.24 -9.83 -7.70
CA ASP A 122 -9.58 -9.48 -8.95
C ASP A 122 -8.28 -10.30 -9.14
N SER A 123 -8.21 -11.02 -10.26
CA SER A 123 -7.10 -11.91 -10.58
C SER A 123 -5.77 -11.18 -10.80
N ARG A 124 -5.78 -9.87 -11.07
CA ARG A 124 -4.54 -9.06 -11.14
C ARG A 124 -3.77 -9.09 -9.83
N TRP A 125 -4.46 -9.16 -8.70
CA TRP A 125 -3.85 -9.24 -7.38
C TRP A 125 -3.21 -10.60 -7.10
N ILE A 126 -3.69 -11.67 -7.75
CA ILE A 126 -3.08 -13.00 -7.64
C ILE A 126 -1.63 -12.94 -8.13
N ASN A 127 -1.43 -12.38 -9.33
CA ASN A 127 -0.09 -12.29 -9.92
C ASN A 127 0.83 -11.42 -9.08
N LEU A 128 0.36 -10.25 -8.66
CA LEU A 128 1.16 -9.32 -7.86
C LEU A 128 1.55 -9.91 -6.50
N PHE A 129 0.57 -10.36 -5.70
CA PHE A 129 0.83 -10.77 -4.32
C PHE A 129 1.49 -12.15 -4.20
N ASN A 130 1.15 -13.13 -5.04
CA ASN A 130 1.84 -14.42 -5.02
C ASN A 130 3.32 -14.26 -5.37
N LYS A 131 3.64 -13.30 -6.22
CA LYS A 131 5.01 -12.94 -6.57
C LYS A 131 5.74 -12.25 -5.41
N PHE A 132 5.08 -11.36 -4.66
CA PHE A 132 5.65 -10.82 -3.41
C PHE A 132 6.04 -11.92 -2.41
N GLU A 133 5.28 -13.02 -2.37
CA GLU A 133 5.53 -14.17 -1.49
C GLU A 133 6.53 -15.18 -2.05
N ALA A 134 6.82 -15.15 -3.36
CA ALA A 134 7.66 -16.14 -4.03
C ALA A 134 9.16 -15.94 -3.71
N ALA A 135 9.84 -17.05 -3.39
CA ALA A 135 11.27 -17.06 -3.10
C ALA A 135 12.12 -16.56 -4.28
N GLU A 136 11.70 -16.85 -5.51
CA GLU A 136 12.39 -16.44 -6.76
C GLU A 136 12.50 -14.91 -6.92
N ILE A 137 11.66 -14.12 -6.24
CA ILE A 137 11.72 -12.65 -6.31
C ILE A 137 12.85 -12.08 -5.46
N LYS A 138 13.23 -12.77 -4.38
CA LYS A 138 14.46 -12.43 -3.65
C LYS A 138 15.70 -12.65 -4.54
N GLU A 139 15.60 -13.54 -5.52
CA GLU A 139 16.67 -13.88 -6.46
C GLU A 139 16.62 -13.03 -7.75
N ASN A 140 15.45 -12.55 -8.16
CA ASN A 140 15.26 -11.75 -9.37
C ASN A 140 14.24 -10.60 -9.18
N PRO A 141 14.70 -9.42 -8.74
CA PRO A 141 13.84 -8.27 -8.48
C PRO A 141 13.35 -7.57 -9.77
N GLU A 142 13.92 -7.86 -10.94
CA GLU A 142 13.46 -7.34 -12.22
C GLU A 142 12.08 -7.90 -12.62
N MET A 143 11.79 -9.16 -12.27
CA MET A 143 10.46 -9.75 -12.47
C MET A 143 9.38 -9.01 -11.68
N MET A 144 9.69 -8.55 -10.47
CA MET A 144 8.74 -7.79 -9.66
C MET A 144 8.46 -6.41 -10.27
N TYR A 145 9.47 -5.75 -10.85
CA TYR A 145 9.28 -4.46 -11.50
C TYR A 145 8.31 -4.57 -12.68
N GLN A 146 8.48 -5.58 -13.53
CA GLN A 146 7.60 -5.85 -14.65
C GLN A 146 6.16 -6.08 -14.19
N GLU A 147 5.97 -6.86 -13.13
CA GLU A 147 4.63 -7.14 -12.59
C GLU A 147 3.95 -5.91 -12.01
N MET A 148 4.69 -5.06 -11.31
CA MET A 148 4.16 -3.77 -10.85
C MET A 148 3.74 -2.89 -12.03
N GLN A 149 4.54 -2.85 -13.11
CA GLN A 149 4.20 -2.07 -14.30
C GLN A 149 2.98 -2.59 -15.06
N GLU A 150 2.83 -3.91 -15.15
CA GLU A 150 1.76 -4.56 -15.91
C GLU A 150 0.42 -4.56 -15.17
N ASN A 151 0.43 -4.69 -13.83
CA ASN A 151 -0.78 -4.93 -13.06
C ASN A 151 -1.29 -3.69 -12.29
N LEU A 152 -0.41 -2.75 -11.92
CA LEU A 152 -0.82 -1.58 -11.13
C LEU A 152 -1.35 -0.45 -12.02
N SER A 153 -2.55 0.01 -11.72
CA SER A 153 -3.11 1.19 -12.36
C SER A 153 -2.45 2.47 -11.81
N LYS A 154 -2.67 3.60 -12.51
CA LYS A 154 -2.26 4.93 -12.01
C LYS A 154 -2.86 5.28 -10.65
N LYS A 155 -4.01 4.70 -10.29
CA LYS A 155 -4.63 4.89 -8.98
C LYS A 155 -3.90 4.09 -7.92
N ASP A 156 -3.54 2.85 -8.22
CA ASP A 156 -2.83 1.96 -7.31
C ASP A 156 -1.44 2.52 -6.96
N LEU A 157 -0.75 3.08 -7.95
CA LEU A 157 0.53 3.77 -7.78
C LEU A 157 0.46 5.05 -6.92
N LYS A 158 -0.74 5.52 -6.57
CA LYS A 158 -0.95 6.65 -5.65
C LYS A 158 -1.39 6.21 -4.25
N SER A 159 -1.66 4.91 -4.06
CA SER A 159 -2.14 4.40 -2.78
C SER A 159 -1.06 4.52 -1.70
N TYR A 160 -1.47 4.85 -0.47
CA TYR A 160 -0.60 4.84 0.69
C TYR A 160 -0.02 3.45 0.93
N TYR A 161 -0.81 2.40 0.71
CA TYR A 161 -0.32 1.03 0.82
C TYR A 161 0.83 0.73 -0.16
N PHE A 162 0.71 1.17 -1.42
CA PHE A 162 1.81 1.03 -2.39
C PHE A 162 3.06 1.78 -1.92
N LYS A 163 2.92 3.05 -1.49
CA LYS A 163 4.04 3.85 -0.98
C LYS A 163 4.75 3.14 0.18
N LEU A 164 3.98 2.63 1.15
CA LEU A 164 4.50 1.86 2.29
C LEU A 164 5.34 0.66 1.84
N LYS A 165 4.85 -0.13 0.87
CA LYS A 165 5.62 -1.27 0.35
C LYS A 165 6.88 -0.85 -0.38
N MET A 166 6.85 0.26 -1.11
CA MET A 166 8.05 0.79 -1.76
C MET A 166 9.09 1.25 -0.74
N PHE A 167 8.69 1.90 0.35
CA PHE A 167 9.62 2.30 1.42
C PHE A 167 10.29 1.09 2.07
N ASN A 168 9.53 0.04 2.36
CA ASN A 168 10.10 -1.20 2.90
C ASN A 168 11.11 -1.84 1.93
N ILE A 169 10.84 -1.79 0.63
CA ILE A 169 11.78 -2.25 -0.40
C ILE A 169 13.05 -1.39 -0.41
N PHE A 170 12.92 -0.06 -0.31
CA PHE A 170 14.05 0.87 -0.29
C PHE A 170 14.99 0.61 0.88
N ASP A 171 14.47 0.27 2.05
CA ASP A 171 15.30 -0.11 3.21
C ASP A 171 16.11 -1.39 2.97
N MET A 172 15.53 -2.38 2.27
CA MET A 172 16.24 -3.61 1.92
C MET A 172 17.46 -3.35 1.03
N VAL A 173 17.45 -2.27 0.24
CA VAL A 173 18.58 -1.90 -0.63
C VAL A 173 19.80 -1.59 0.21
N ASN A 174 19.65 -0.82 1.28
CA ASN A 174 20.76 -0.44 2.15
C ASN A 174 21.20 -1.62 3.04
N ALA A 175 20.25 -2.36 3.63
CA ALA A 175 20.54 -3.50 4.50
C ALA A 175 21.27 -4.67 3.80
N LYS A 176 21.09 -4.82 2.48
CA LYS A 176 21.82 -5.82 1.66
C LYS A 176 23.33 -5.62 1.68
N TRP A 177 23.81 -4.40 1.96
CA TRP A 177 25.22 -4.05 1.86
C TRP A 177 25.88 -3.68 3.20
N GLU A 178 25.12 -3.57 4.30
CA GLU A 178 25.70 -3.43 5.65
C GLU A 178 26.31 -4.74 6.18
N ASN A 179 26.03 -5.88 5.52
CA ASN A 179 26.58 -7.20 5.84
C ASN A 179 27.75 -7.63 4.92
N LEU A 180 28.41 -6.69 4.23
CA LEU A 180 29.59 -6.91 3.37
C LEU A 180 30.78 -6.08 3.87
#